data_AF-A0A0B2VMN7-F1
#
_entry.id   AF-A0A0B2VMN7-F1
#
_cell.length_a   1.000
_cell.length_b   1.000
_cell.length_c   1.000
_cell.angle_alpha   90.00
_cell.angle_beta   90.00
_cell.angle_gamma   90.00
#
_symmetry.space_group_name_H-M   'P 1'
#
loop_
_entity.id
_entity.type
_entity.pdbx_description
1 polymer ?
#
loop_
_entity_poly.entity_id
_entity_poly.type
_entity_poly.pdbx_seq_one_letter_code
_entity_poly.pdbx_strand_id
1 'polypeptide(L)'
;MPAALFASFAIGRGISRYWLGVNRQFNQWAWTNGSPVIFSNWRPGQPDGCCGSNVTCVFVNYANFLGQWDDAACGDLFTSPQGFMCKRRP
;
A
#
# COMPACT_ATOMS: atom_id res chain seq x y z
N MET A 1 -4.68 -15.10 -0.66
CA MET A 1 -4.41 -14.59 0.71
C MET A 1 -5.62 -13.77 1.11
N PRO A 2 -6.37 -14.12 2.16
CA PRO A 2 -7.55 -13.35 2.53
C PRO A 2 -7.12 -12.00 3.10
N ALA A 3 -7.29 -10.93 2.32
CA ALA A 3 -6.94 -9.55 2.68
C ALA A 3 -7.56 -9.10 4.01
N ALA A 4 -8.72 -9.67 4.37
CA ALA A 4 -9.46 -9.35 5.58
C ALA A 4 -8.71 -9.67 6.89
N LEU A 5 -7.95 -10.77 6.97
CA LEU A 5 -7.27 -11.15 8.22
C LEU A 5 -6.13 -10.19 8.58
N PHE A 6 -5.44 -9.65 7.58
CA PHE A 6 -4.33 -8.72 7.77
C PHE A 6 -4.83 -7.31 8.13
N ALA A 7 -5.97 -6.90 7.59
CA ALA A 7 -6.63 -5.64 7.91
C ALA A 7 -6.98 -5.53 9.40
N SER A 8 -7.66 -6.54 9.94
CA SER A 8 -8.08 -6.58 11.35
C SER A 8 -6.89 -6.49 12.31
N PHE A 9 -5.77 -7.13 11.94
CA PHE A 9 -4.55 -7.11 12.74
C PHE A 9 -3.87 -5.74 12.75
N ALA A 10 -3.75 -5.07 11.60
CA ALA A 10 -3.16 -3.74 11.51
C ALA A 10 -4.02 -2.70 12.24
N ILE A 11 -5.33 -2.70 11.98
CA ILE A 11 -6.28 -1.76 12.59
C ILE A 11 -6.34 -1.97 14.10
N GLY A 12 -6.34 -3.23 14.57
CA GLY A 12 -6.31 -3.56 16.01
C GLY A 12 -5.05 -3.06 16.73
N ARG A 13 -3.99 -2.69 16.00
CA ARG A 13 -2.77 -2.05 16.53
C ARG A 13 -2.74 -0.53 16.36
N GLY A 14 -3.85 0.08 15.95
CA GLY A 14 -3.94 1.51 15.68
C GLY A 14 -3.32 1.92 14.34
N ILE A 15 -2.97 0.97 13.48
CA ILE A 15 -2.35 1.24 12.17
C ILE A 15 -3.46 1.27 11.11
N SER A 16 -3.96 2.47 10.81
CA SER A 16 -5.00 2.68 9.79
C SER A 16 -4.44 2.92 8.38
N ARG A 17 -3.13 3.14 8.25
CA ARG A 17 -2.43 3.24 6.97
C ARG A 17 -1.13 2.45 7.00
N TYR A 18 -0.86 1.66 5.98
CA TYR A 18 0.35 0.85 5.95
C TYR A 18 0.85 0.59 4.54
N TRP A 19 2.17 0.52 4.40
CA TRP A 19 2.82 0.27 3.13
C TRP A 19 2.65 -1.18 2.68
N LEU A 20 2.46 -1.36 1.38
CA LEU A 20 2.59 -2.63 0.68
C LEU A 20 3.99 -2.73 0.07
N GLY A 21 4.45 -3.96 -0.14
CA GLY A 21 5.63 -4.22 -0.97
C GLY A 21 5.35 -4.09 -2.47
N VAL A 22 4.53 -3.12 -2.90
CA VAL A 22 4.28 -2.81 -4.31
C VAL A 22 4.97 -1.49 -4.65
N ASN A 23 5.70 -1.47 -5.76
CA ASN A 23 6.27 -0.24 -6.29
C ASN A 23 6.22 -0.17 -7.83
N ARG A 24 6.33 1.05 -8.37
CA ARG A 24 6.35 1.29 -9.82
C ARG A 24 7.78 1.06 -10.34
N GLN A 25 7.96 0.01 -11.14
CA GLN A 25 9.22 -0.38 -11.79
C GLN A 25 9.02 -0.33 -13.30
N PHE A 26 9.88 0.40 -14.03
CA PHE A 26 9.77 0.54 -15.49
C PHE A 26 8.36 0.89 -15.97
N ASN A 27 7.72 1.84 -15.28
CA ASN A 27 6.35 2.28 -15.55
C ASN A 27 5.24 1.24 -15.26
N GLN A 28 5.54 0.12 -14.60
CA GLN A 28 4.59 -0.92 -14.23
C GLN A 28 4.57 -1.18 -12.71
N TRP A 29 3.41 -1.50 -12.16
CA TRP A 29 3.30 -1.89 -10.75
C TRP A 29 3.74 -3.34 -10.56
N ALA A 30 4.74 -3.53 -9.72
CA ALA A 30 5.29 -4.85 -9.39
C ALA A 30 5.45 -4.99 -7.88
N TRP A 31 5.37 -6.23 -7.41
CA TRP A 31 5.77 -6.58 -6.05
C TRP A 31 7.31 -6.50 -5.95
N THR A 32 7.84 -6.21 -4.75
CA THR A 32 9.29 -6.12 -4.49
C THR A 32 10.06 -7.41 -4.79
N ASN A 33 9.38 -8.55 -4.92
CA ASN A 33 9.96 -9.82 -5.36
C ASN A 33 9.94 -10.00 -6.90
N GLY A 34 9.64 -8.94 -7.66
CA GLY A 34 9.57 -8.94 -9.13
C GLY A 34 8.29 -9.55 -9.73
N SER A 35 7.36 -10.04 -8.91
CA SER A 35 6.10 -10.57 -9.43
C SER A 35 5.17 -9.44 -9.91
N PRO A 36 4.43 -9.61 -11.02
CA PRO A 36 3.50 -8.58 -11.49
C PRO A 36 2.31 -8.41 -10.53
N VAL A 37 1.77 -7.19 -10.47
CA VAL A 37 0.51 -6.93 -9.77
C VAL A 37 -0.66 -7.36 -10.66
N ILE A 38 -1.23 -8.53 -10.37
CA ILE A 38 -2.39 -9.09 -11.11
C ILE A 38 -3.75 -8.71 -10.50
N PHE A 39 -3.74 -8.12 -9.30
CA PHE A 39 -4.91 -7.62 -8.61
C PHE A 39 -4.54 -6.29 -7.97
N SER A 40 -5.40 -5.29 -8.12
CA SER A 40 -5.24 -4.00 -7.45
C SER A 40 -6.56 -3.55 -6.84
N ASN A 41 -6.47 -2.78 -5.75
CA ASN A 41 -7.61 -2.22 -5.04
C ASN A 41 -7.49 -0.70 -4.91
N TRP A 42 -7.08 -0.02 -5.98
CA TRP A 42 -6.98 1.45 -6.01
C TRP A 42 -8.30 2.10 -5.61
N ARG A 43 -8.22 3.19 -4.84
CA ARG A 43 -9.41 4.02 -4.62
C ARG A 43 -9.76 4.79 -5.91
N PRO A 44 -10.99 5.31 -6.05
CA PRO A 44 -11.35 6.13 -7.20
C PRO A 44 -10.36 7.28 -7.42
N GLY A 45 -9.87 7.41 -8.65
CA GLY A 45 -8.90 8.44 -9.05
C GLY A 45 -7.43 8.07 -8.86
N GLN A 46 -7.11 6.88 -8.37
CA GLN A 46 -5.73 6.43 -8.14
C GLN A 46 -5.32 5.29 -9.11
N PRO A 47 -4.02 5.13 -9.40
CA PRO A 47 -2.92 6.01 -9.01
C PRO A 47 -2.90 7.31 -9.83
N ASP A 48 -2.53 8.43 -9.22
CA ASP A 48 -2.49 9.75 -9.87
C ASP A 48 -1.11 10.40 -9.91
N GLY A 49 -0.11 9.82 -9.24
CA GLY A 49 1.25 10.36 -9.22
C GLY A 49 1.37 11.73 -8.56
N CYS A 50 0.39 12.16 -7.75
CA CYS A 50 0.31 13.52 -7.23
C CYS A 50 1.09 13.74 -5.93
N CYS A 51 1.17 15.00 -5.49
CA CYS A 51 1.65 15.41 -4.16
C CYS A 51 3.10 15.05 -3.80
N GLY A 52 4.00 14.86 -4.78
CA GLY A 52 5.42 14.71 -4.50
C GLY A 52 6.25 14.33 -5.71
N SER A 53 7.56 14.20 -5.50
CA SER A 53 8.47 13.58 -6.47
C SER A 53 8.60 12.08 -6.19
N ASN A 54 8.75 11.27 -7.24
CA ASN A 54 8.98 9.83 -7.11
C ASN A 54 7.83 9.06 -6.41
N VAL A 55 6.59 9.40 -6.78
CA VAL A 55 5.34 8.76 -6.33
C VAL A 55 5.24 7.36 -6.94
N THR A 56 5.87 6.40 -6.27
CA THR A 56 6.12 5.06 -6.80
C THR A 56 5.83 3.96 -5.80
N CYS A 57 5.41 4.28 -4.58
CA CYS A 57 5.04 3.30 -3.55
C CYS A 57 3.53 3.27 -3.33
N VAL A 58 3.04 2.15 -2.80
CA VAL A 58 1.61 1.92 -2.56
C VAL A 58 1.34 1.69 -1.08
N PHE A 59 0.38 2.41 -0.53
CA PHE A 59 -0.12 2.14 0.82
C PHE A 59 -1.62 1.82 0.82
N VAL A 60 -2.04 1.09 1.84
CA VAL A 60 -3.44 0.78 2.12
C VAL A 60 -4.01 1.85 3.05
N ASN A 61 -5.21 2.35 2.77
CA ASN A 61 -5.84 3.44 3.51
C ASN A 61 -7.17 3.01 4.16
N TYR A 62 -7.11 2.51 5.39
CA TYR A 62 -8.30 2.23 6.21
C TYR A 62 -8.85 3.46 6.93
N ALA A 63 -8.12 4.57 6.96
CA ALA A 63 -8.60 5.80 7.61
C ALA A 63 -9.84 6.37 6.89
N ASN A 64 -9.83 6.39 5.54
CA ASN A 64 -10.88 7.03 4.76
C ASN A 64 -11.46 6.14 3.64
N PHE A 65 -10.76 5.09 3.21
CA PHE A 65 -11.12 4.36 1.98
C PHE A 65 -11.20 2.84 2.19
N LEU A 66 -11.51 2.38 3.41
CA LEU A 66 -11.79 0.97 3.73
C LEU A 66 -10.76 -0.03 3.18
N GLY A 67 -9.48 0.37 3.13
CA GLY A 67 -8.39 -0.48 2.67
C GLY A 67 -8.12 -0.44 1.18
N GLN A 68 -8.68 0.52 0.46
CA GLN A 68 -8.26 0.84 -0.89
C GLN A 68 -6.88 1.49 -0.90
N TRP A 69 -6.24 1.45 -2.07
CA TRP A 69 -4.85 1.80 -2.28
C TRP A 69 -4.70 3.23 -2.79
N ASP A 70 -3.61 3.84 -2.38
CA ASP A 70 -3.10 5.14 -2.79
C ASP A 70 -1.65 5.00 -3.25
N ASP A 71 -1.23 5.76 -4.27
CA ASP A 71 0.19 5.95 -4.57
C ASP A 71 0.77 7.18 -3.84
N ALA A 72 2.02 7.07 -3.41
CA ALA A 72 2.70 8.10 -2.64
C ALA A 72 4.22 8.07 -2.85
N ALA A 73 4.90 9.15 -2.46
CA ALA A 73 6.34 9.13 -2.32
C ALA A 73 6.71 8.17 -1.17
N CYS A 74 7.65 7.25 -1.43
CA CYS A 74 7.97 6.16 -0.50
C CYS A 74 8.46 6.61 0.88
N GLY A 75 8.93 7.86 1.00
CA GLY A 75 9.42 8.45 2.25
C GLY A 75 8.34 9.10 3.10
N ASP A 76 7.10 9.19 2.61
CA ASP A 76 6.01 9.84 3.34
C ASP A 76 5.57 9.03 4.57
N LEU A 77 5.17 9.73 5.63
CA LEU A 77 4.63 9.14 6.84
C LEU A 77 3.17 9.58 7.00
N PHE A 78 2.24 8.65 6.89
CA PHE A 78 0.80 8.94 6.96
C PHE A 78 0.16 8.57 8.30
N THR A 79 0.93 7.95 9.20
CA THR A 79 0.52 7.52 10.53
C THR A 79 1.75 7.45 11.44
N SER A 80 1.54 7.64 12.74
CA SER A 80 2.55 7.43 13.78
C SER A 80 2.01 6.41 14.78
N PRO A 81 2.59 5.19 14.85
CA PRO A 81 3.71 4.70 14.04
C PRO A 81 3.33 4.41 12.58
N GLN A 82 4.31 4.50 11.68
CA GLN A 82 4.17 4.05 10.30
C GLN A 82 4.25 2.52 10.23
N GLY A 83 3.27 1.90 9.59
CA GLY A 83 3.22 0.44 9.43
C GLY A 83 3.61 -0.04 8.03
N PHE A 84 4.04 -1.30 7.96
CA PHE A 84 4.25 -2.07 6.73
C PHE A 84 3.69 -3.49 6.90
N MET A 85 3.19 -4.07 5.81
CA MET A 85 2.65 -5.44 5.81
C MET A 85 3.59 -6.38 5.05
N CYS A 86 4.23 -7.31 5.77
CA CYS A 86 5.15 -8.28 5.18
C CYS A 86 4.44 -9.59 4.78
N LYS A 87 4.87 -10.18 3.67
CA LYS A 87 4.52 -11.55 3.27
C LYS A 87 5.70 -12.46 3.55
N ARG A 88 5.50 -13.55 4.29
CA ARG A 88 6.47 -14.64 4.46
C ARG A 88 6.02 -15.87 3.66
N ARG A 89 6.95 -16.57 3.02
CA ARG A 89 6.69 -17.95 2.58
C ARG A 89 6.93 -18.88 3.78
N PRO A 90 6.19 -19.99 3.92
CA PRO A 90 6.46 -20.99 4.95
C PRO A 90 7.93 -21.41 4.98
#